data_AF-A0A167G2L6-F1
#
_entry.id   AF-A0A167G2L6-F1
#
_cell.length_a   1.000
_cell.length_b   1.000
_cell.length_c   1.000
_cell.angle_alpha   90.00
_cell.angle_beta   90.00
_cell.angle_gamma   90.00
#
_symmetry.space_group_name_H-M   'P 1'
#
loop_
_entity.id
_entity.type
_entity.pdbx_description
1 polymer ?
#
loop_
_entity_poly.entity_id
_entity_poly.type
_entity_poly.pdbx_seq_one_letter_code
_entity_poly.pdbx_strand_id
1 'polypeptide(L)' 'MSTAAAALNINPLFLRHDLMIELGRLDMVIEDARSRQQTPQNELVVQLETRRARINEALSRLPA' A
#
# COMPACT_ATOMS: atom_id res chain seq x y z
N MET A 1 11.77 14.47 -23.15
CA MET A 1 12.07 14.41 -21.71
C MET A 1 12.03 12.96 -21.29
N SER A 2 13.19 12.33 -21.17
CA SER A 2 13.28 10.91 -20.79
C SER A 2 13.07 10.84 -19.29
N THR A 3 11.89 10.37 -18.85
CA THR A 3 11.69 9.93 -17.48
C THR A 3 12.61 8.75 -17.29
N ALA A 4 13.79 9.00 -16.73
CA ALA A 4 14.60 7.99 -16.10
C ALA A 4 13.75 7.44 -14.94
N ALA A 5 12.79 6.58 -15.27
CA ALA A 5 12.23 5.62 -14.35
C ALA A 5 13.46 4.91 -13.82
N ALA A 6 13.82 5.25 -12.60
CA ALA A 6 14.98 4.74 -11.93
C ALA A 6 14.88 3.22 -12.00
N ALA A 7 15.58 2.64 -12.96
CA ALA A 7 16.05 1.27 -12.93
C ALA A 7 17.13 1.22 -11.84
N LEU A 8 16.77 1.65 -10.62
CA LEU A 8 17.32 1.08 -9.42
C LEU A 8 17.14 -0.42 -9.63
N ASN A 9 18.22 -1.16 -9.46
CA ASN A 9 18.16 -2.60 -9.41
C ASN A 9 17.24 -2.96 -8.24
N ILE A 10 15.92 -3.02 -8.48
CA ILE A 10 14.90 -3.25 -7.46
C ILE A 10 15.08 -4.71 -7.08
N ASN A 11 15.89 -4.93 -6.05
CA ASN A 11 15.98 -6.24 -5.45
C ASN A 11 14.56 -6.61 -4.98
N PRO A 12 13.97 -7.70 -5.49
CA PRO A 12 12.59 -8.06 -5.18
C PRO A 12 12.36 -8.29 -3.69
N LEU A 13 13.41 -8.63 -2.91
CA LEU A 13 13.33 -8.74 -1.46
C LEU A 13 13.18 -7.39 -0.77
N PHE A 14 13.92 -6.36 -1.20
CA PHE A 14 13.77 -5.01 -0.66
C PHE A 14 12.40 -4.42 -1.03
N LEU A 15 11.94 -4.65 -2.27
CA LEU A 15 10.59 -4.25 -2.67
C LEU A 15 9.51 -4.96 -1.84
N ARG A 16 9.65 -6.28 -1.60
CA ARG A 16 8.73 -7.03 -0.75
C ARG A 16 8.66 -6.43 0.66
N HIS A 17 9.83 -6.18 1.26
CA HIS A 17 9.93 -5.58 2.59
C HIS A 17 9.26 -4.20 2.65
N ASP A 18 9.54 -3.33 1.69
CA ASP A 18 8.97 -1.98 1.63
C ASP A 18 7.44 -2.02 1.47
N LEU A 19 6.94 -2.93 0.63
CA LEU A 19 5.50 -3.14 0.46
C LEU A 19 4.84 -3.72 1.72
N MET A 20 5.52 -4.59 2.47
CA MET A 20 5.03 -5.09 3.75
C MET A 20 4.93 -3.98 4.80
N ILE A 21 5.91 -3.05 4.85
CA ILE A 21 5.84 -1.88 5.73
C ILE A 21 4.66 -0.99 5.36
N GLU A 22 4.50 -0.69 4.08
CA GLU A 22 3.42 0.17 3.59
C GLU A 22 2.05 -0.47 3.85
N LEU A 23 1.93 -1.79 3.70
CA LEU A 23 0.70 -2.52 4.02
C LEU A 23 0.32 -2.37 5.50
N GLY A 24 1.28 -2.54 6.42
CA GLY A 24 1.03 -2.36 7.85
C GLY A 24 0.63 -0.93 8.22
N ARG A 25 1.18 0.08 7.55
CA ARG A 25 0.75 1.48 7.72
C ARG A 25 -0.67 1.71 7.24
N LEU A 26 -1.04 1.14 6.09
CA LEU A 26 -2.40 1.25 5.56
C LEU A 26 -3.42 0.62 6.50
N ASP A 27 -3.12 -0.57 7.02
CA ASP A 27 -3.98 -1.24 8.00
C ASP A 27 -4.21 -0.35 9.24
N MET A 28 -3.15 0.28 9.75
CA MET A 28 -3.25 1.17 10.91
C MET A 28 -4.12 2.41 10.63
N VAL A 29 -3.97 3.03 9.46
CA VAL A 29 -4.76 4.22 9.09
C VAL A 29 -6.23 3.86 8.82
N ILE A 30 -6.50 2.71 8.21
CA ILE A 30 -7.86 2.23 7.98
C ILE A 30 -8.56 1.98 9.32
N GLU A 31 -7.87 1.35 10.27
CA GLU A 31 -8.41 1.10 11.61
C GLU A 31 -8.70 2.41 12.36
N ASP A 32 -7.76 3.36 12.34
CA ASP A 32 -7.96 4.69 12.94
C ASP A 32 -9.15 5.43 12.29
N ALA A 33 -9.26 5.42 10.96
CA ALA A 33 -10.36 6.04 10.24
C ALA A 33 -11.72 5.42 10.57
N ARG A 34 -11.80 4.09 10.75
CA ARG A 34 -13.02 3.40 11.17
C ARG A 34 -13.41 3.74 12.60
N SER A 35 -12.44 3.82 13.51
CA SER A 35 -12.68 4.12 14.93
C SER A 35 -13.28 5.52 15.16
N ARG A 36 -13.03 6.47 14.25
CA ARG A 36 -13.45 7.86 14.39
C ARG A 36 -14.90 8.14 13.93
N GLN A 37 -15.57 7.19 13.25
CA GLN A 37 -16.99 7.25 12.84
C GLN A 37 -17.49 8.60 12.27
N GLN A 38 -16.64 9.38 11.57
CA GLN A 38 -17.07 10.64 10.97
C GLN A 38 -17.58 10.38 9.54
N THR A 39 -18.83 10.75 9.29
CA THR A 39 -19.62 10.43 8.08
C THR A 39 -19.03 10.81 6.71
N PRO A 40 -17.99 11.67 6.53
CA PRO A 40 -17.28 11.79 5.26
C PRO A 40 -16.11 10.80 5.07
N GLN A 41 -15.68 10.05 6.09
CA GLN A 41 -14.52 9.15 5.99
C GLN A 41 -14.76 7.88 5.17
N ASN A 42 -16.01 7.57 4.80
CA ASN A 42 -16.32 6.32 4.11
C ASN A 42 -15.63 6.24 2.74
N GLU A 43 -15.59 7.33 1.98
CA GLU A 43 -14.90 7.36 0.68
C GLU A 43 -13.38 7.21 0.82
N LEU A 44 -12.79 7.86 1.84
CA LEU A 44 -11.37 7.74 2.14
C LEU A 44 -11.00 6.30 2.55
N VAL A 45 -11.81 5.66 3.39
CA VAL A 45 -11.63 4.25 3.77
C VAL A 45 -11.70 3.33 2.55
N VAL A 46 -12.65 3.55 1.62
CA VAL A 46 -12.76 2.77 0.38
C VAL A 46 -11.51 2.95 -0.50
N GLN A 47 -10.96 4.16 -0.60
CA GLN A 47 -9.73 4.41 -1.36
C GLN A 47 -8.51 3.72 -0.71
N LEU A 48 -8.40 3.76 0.62
CA LEU A 48 -7.33 3.09 1.36
C LEU A 48 -7.41 1.56 1.21
N GLU A 49 -8.60 0.99 1.29
CA GLU A 49 -8.83 -0.45 1.05
C GLU A 49 -8.49 -0.86 -0.38
N THR A 50 -8.82 -0.02 -1.37
CA THR A 50 -8.44 -0.26 -2.76
C THR A 50 -6.91 -0.28 -2.93
N ARG A 51 -6.21 0.64 -2.26
CA ARG A 51 -4.74 0.68 -2.27
C ARG A 51 -4.14 -0.54 -1.58
N ARG A 52 -4.69 -0.93 -0.43
CA ARG A 52 -4.32 -2.14 0.32
C ARG A 52 -4.46 -3.40 -0.53
N ALA A 53 -5.57 -3.54 -1.27
CA ALA A 53 -5.79 -4.67 -2.17
C ALA A 53 -4.72 -4.74 -3.28
N ARG A 54 -4.37 -3.60 -3.89
CA ARG A 54 -3.32 -3.54 -4.92
C ARG A 54 -1.93 -3.92 -4.38
N ILE A 55 -1.60 -3.52 -3.15
CA ILE A 55 -0.33 -3.90 -2.52
C ILE A 55 -0.30 -5.40 -2.22
N ASN A 56 -1.39 -5.98 -1.71
CA ASN A 56 -1.49 -7.43 -1.53
C ASN A 56 -1.32 -8.19 -2.86
N GLU A 57 -1.92 -7.69 -3.94
CA GLU A 57 -1.78 -8.26 -5.28
C GLU A 57 -0.34 -8.13 -5.83
N ALA A 58 0.37 -7.06 -5.49
CA ALA A 58 1.78 -6.91 -5.84
C ALA A 58 2.66 -7.88 -5.02
N LEU A 59 2.42 -8.00 -3.72
CA LEU A 59 3.13 -8.91 -2.82
C LEU A 59 2.94 -10.39 -3.21
N SER A 60 1.76 -10.78 -3.70
CA SER A 60 1.50 -12.16 -4.16
C SER A 60 2.29 -12.54 -5.41
N ARG A 61 2.78 -11.55 -6.16
CA ARG A 61 3.62 -11.74 -7.35
C ARG A 61 5.12 -11.66 -7.05
N LEU A 62 5.52 -11.28 -5.84
CA LEU A 62 6.91 -11.19 -5.44
C LEU A 62 7.38 -12.51 -4.78
N PRO A 63 8.64 -12.92 -5.02
CA PRO A 63 9.22 -14.07 -4.34
C PRO A 63 9.22 -13.87 -2.82
N ALA A 64 9.05 -14.95 -2.07
CA ALA A 64 9.05 -14.97 -0.61
C ALA A 64 10.48 -15.02 -0.05
#